data_AF-A0MZ42-F1
#
_entry.id   AF-A0MZ42-F1
#
_cell.length_a   1.000
_cell.length_b   1.000
_cell.length_c   1.000
_cell.angle_alpha   90.00
_cell.angle_beta   90.00
_cell.angle_gamma   90.00
#
_symmetry.space_group_name_H-M   'P 1'
#
loop_
_entity.id
_entity.type
_entity.pdbx_description
1 polymer ?
#
loop_
_entity_poly.entity_id
_entity_poly.type
_entity_poly.pdbx_seq_one_letter_code
_entity_poly.pdbx_strand_id
1 'polypeptide(L)'
;VSVLSFLIFVKHIRKVTDPFVDPGLGKNIPFMIGVLCGGIIFGTVAGFVSMVPYMMKDVHQLSTAEIGSVIIFPGTMSVIIFGYIGGI
;
A
#
# COMPACT_ATOMS: atom_id res chain seq x y z
N VAL A 1 -7.85 1.84 19.92
CA VAL A 1 -6.55 2.55 20.07
C VAL A 1 -6.24 3.41 18.85
N SER A 2 -6.20 2.86 17.63
CA SER A 2 -5.76 3.58 16.41
C SER A 2 -6.51 4.88 16.11
N VAL A 3 -7.84 4.89 16.21
CA VAL A 3 -8.65 6.11 15.98
C VAL A 3 -8.30 7.20 17.00
N LEU A 4 -8.17 6.83 18.27
CA LEU A 4 -7.81 7.77 19.33
C LEU A 4 -6.41 8.35 19.10
N SER A 5 -5.43 7.51 18.76
CA SER A 5 -4.07 7.95 18.41
C SER A 5 -4.06 8.90 17.21
N PHE A 6 -4.87 8.61 16.18
CA PHE A 6 -5.01 9.48 15.02
C PHE A 6 -5.59 10.85 15.38
N LEU A 7 -6.64 10.90 16.20
CA LEU A 7 -7.23 12.17 16.65
C LEU A 7 -6.25 13.00 17.47
N ILE A 8 -5.48 12.35 18.35
CA ILE A 8 -4.41 13.02 19.12
C ILE A 8 -3.33 13.56 18.18
N PHE A 9 -2.91 12.77 17.20
CA PHE A 9 -1.93 13.18 16.18
C PHE A 9 -2.42 14.40 15.39
N VAL A 10 -3.65 14.37 14.87
CA VAL A 10 -4.26 15.49 14.13
C VAL A 10 -4.33 16.75 14.99
N LYS A 11 -4.69 16.61 16.28
CA LYS A 11 -4.69 17.74 17.23
C LYS A 11 -3.27 18.29 17.46
N HIS A 12 -2.28 17.42 17.56
CA HIS A 12 -0.90 17.80 17.82
C HIS A 12 -0.28 18.57 16.65
N ILE A 13 -0.36 18.03 15.41
CA ILE A 13 0.23 18.68 14.22
C ILE A 13 -0.40 20.05 13.91
N ARG A 14 -1.64 20.29 14.35
CA ARG A 14 -2.30 21.60 14.19
C ARG A 14 -1.85 22.65 15.19
N LYS A 15 -1.20 22.25 16.29
CA LYS A 15 -0.82 23.14 17.40
C LYS A 15 0.67 23.50 17.40
N VAL A 16 1.52 22.60 16.92
CA VAL A 16 2.99 22.82 16.89
C VAL A 16 3.37 23.76 15.74
N THR A 17 4.41 24.56 15.95
CA THR A 17 4.89 25.55 14.97
C THR A 17 5.61 24.93 13.78
N ASP A 18 6.25 23.78 13.96
CA ASP A 18 6.92 23.02 12.90
C ASP A 18 6.44 21.56 12.91
N PRO A 19 5.28 21.28 12.31
CA PRO A 19 4.68 19.95 12.33
C PRO A 19 5.38 19.00 11.37
N PHE A 20 5.55 17.74 11.78
CA PHE A 20 6.05 16.66 10.91
C PHE A 20 5.21 16.49 9.62
N VAL A 21 3.88 16.69 9.72
CA VAL A 21 2.98 16.78 8.56
C VAL A 21 2.29 18.12 8.59
N ASP A 22 2.54 18.94 7.57
CA ASP A 22 1.91 20.25 7.43
C ASP A 22 0.36 20.11 7.30
N PRO A 23 -0.43 20.67 8.24
CA PRO A 23 -1.89 20.69 8.16
C PRO A 23 -2.44 21.37 6.89
N GLY A 24 -1.65 22.23 6.24
CA GLY A 24 -1.95 22.87 4.96
C GLY A 24 -2.11 21.87 3.82
N LEU A 25 -1.35 20.77 3.83
CA LEU A 25 -1.49 19.68 2.85
C LEU A 25 -2.89 19.05 2.89
N GLY A 26 -3.46 18.94 4.09
CA GLY A 26 -4.83 18.45 4.29
C GLY A 26 -5.92 19.31 3.65
N LYS A 27 -5.62 20.58 3.35
CA LYS A 27 -6.54 21.51 2.69
C LYS A 27 -6.36 21.53 1.16
N ASN A 28 -5.25 21.00 0.67
CA ASN A 28 -4.97 20.92 -0.77
C ASN A 28 -5.72 19.71 -1.36
N ILE A 29 -6.88 19.98 -1.98
CA ILE A 29 -7.77 18.94 -2.51
C ILE A 29 -7.06 18.04 -3.54
N PRO A 30 -6.36 18.57 -4.57
CA PRO A 30 -5.60 17.74 -5.51
C PRO A 30 -4.58 16.83 -4.82
N PHE A 31 -3.83 17.35 -3.84
CA PHE A 31 -2.88 16.56 -3.07
C PHE A 31 -3.59 15.44 -2.30
N MET A 32 -4.68 15.75 -1.59
CA MET A 32 -5.43 14.78 -0.81
C MET A 32 -6.05 13.68 -1.68
N ILE A 33 -6.56 14.02 -2.86
CA ILE A 33 -7.03 13.04 -3.85
C ILE A 33 -5.87 12.15 -4.27
N GLY A 34 -4.69 12.71 -4.56
CA GLY A 34 -3.49 11.96 -4.90
C GLY A 34 -3.08 10.97 -3.80
N VAL A 35 -3.09 11.40 -2.53
CA VAL A 35 -2.79 10.54 -1.37
C VAL A 35 -3.81 9.41 -1.23
N LEU A 36 -5.11 9.71 -1.38
CA LEU A 36 -6.17 8.70 -1.31
C LEU A 36 -6.06 7.68 -2.45
N CYS A 37 -5.87 8.16 -3.69
CA CYS A 37 -5.66 7.29 -4.84
C CYS A 37 -4.44 6.40 -4.66
N GLY A 38 -3.30 6.98 -4.23
CA GLY A 38 -2.09 6.24 -3.93
C GLY A 38 -2.30 5.18 -2.84
N GLY A 39 -3.02 5.54 -1.77
CA GLY A 39 -3.38 4.62 -0.69
C GLY A 39 -4.25 3.45 -1.17
N ILE A 40 -5.25 3.71 -2.02
CA ILE A 40 -6.11 2.66 -2.59
C ILE A 40 -5.31 1.73 -3.50
N ILE A 41 -4.49 2.28 -4.39
CA ILE A 41 -3.63 1.50 -5.29
C ILE A 41 -2.67 0.62 -4.48
N PHE A 42 -1.96 1.22 -3.52
CA PHE A 42 -1.01 0.49 -2.67
C PHE A 42 -1.71 -0.57 -1.82
N GLY A 43 -2.85 -0.25 -1.20
CA GLY A 43 -3.64 -1.19 -0.42
C GLY A 43 -4.14 -2.36 -1.24
N THR A 44 -4.57 -2.12 -2.48
CA THR A 44 -5.01 -3.17 -3.41
C THR A 44 -3.87 -4.11 -3.76
N VAL A 45 -2.67 -3.58 -4.07
CA VAL A 45 -1.49 -4.38 -4.37
C VAL A 45 -1.07 -5.21 -3.15
N ALA A 46 -1.02 -4.61 -1.95
CA ALA A 46 -0.69 -5.32 -0.72
C ALA A 46 -1.69 -6.45 -0.40
N GLY A 47 -2.98 -6.17 -0.61
CA GLY A 47 -4.06 -7.16 -0.49
C GLY A 47 -3.88 -8.31 -1.48
N PHE A 48 -3.59 -8.01 -2.75
CA PHE A 48 -3.35 -9.02 -3.78
C PHE A 48 -2.15 -9.92 -3.43
N VAL A 49 -1.00 -9.34 -3.08
CA VAL A 49 0.20 -10.08 -2.69
C VAL A 49 -0.07 -11.01 -1.50
N SER A 50 -0.92 -10.58 -0.57
CA SER A 50 -1.31 -11.39 0.59
C SER A 50 -2.31 -12.50 0.24
N MET A 51 -3.30 -12.20 -0.61
CA MET A 51 -4.43 -13.10 -0.90
C MET A 51 -4.09 -14.18 -1.93
N VAL A 52 -3.25 -13.88 -2.92
CA VAL A 52 -2.93 -14.82 -4.01
C VAL A 52 -2.34 -16.14 -3.51
N PRO A 53 -1.37 -16.18 -2.57
CA PRO A 53 -0.89 -17.44 -2.02
C PRO A 53 -2.01 -18.29 -1.38
N TYR A 54 -2.94 -17.66 -0.65
CA TYR A 54 -4.06 -18.36 -0.03
C TYR A 54 -5.01 -18.92 -1.09
N MET A 55 -5.34 -18.14 -2.12
CA MET A 55 -6.20 -18.62 -3.21
C MET A 55 -5.55 -19.79 -3.96
N MET A 56 -4.25 -19.70 -4.26
CA MET A 56 -3.53 -20.77 -4.95
C MET A 56 -3.43 -22.05 -4.13
N LYS A 57 -3.34 -21.92 -2.81
CA LYS A 57 -3.36 -23.05 -1.89
C LYS A 57 -4.76 -23.65 -1.74
N ASP A 58 -5.75 -22.84 -1.38
CA ASP A 58 -7.05 -23.34 -0.90
C ASP A 58 -8.03 -23.63 -2.06
N VAL A 59 -7.97 -22.86 -3.14
CA VAL A 59 -8.83 -23.03 -4.32
C VAL A 59 -8.16 -23.90 -5.38
N HIS A 60 -6.87 -23.65 -5.65
CA HIS A 60 -6.13 -24.36 -6.69
C HIS A 60 -5.31 -25.55 -6.19
N GLN A 61 -5.26 -25.80 -4.87
CA GLN A 61 -4.61 -26.96 -4.25
C GLN A 61 -3.12 -27.10 -4.63
N LEU A 62 -2.47 -25.97 -4.95
CA LEU A 62 -1.05 -25.95 -5.27
C LEU A 62 -0.21 -26.11 -4.00
N SER A 63 0.91 -26.83 -4.13
CA SER A 63 1.87 -26.94 -3.04
C SER A 63 2.58 -25.60 -2.80
N THR A 64 3.11 -25.41 -1.58
CA THR A 64 3.88 -24.20 -1.24
C THR A 64 5.08 -23.97 -2.16
N ALA A 65 5.71 -25.05 -2.64
CA ALA A 65 6.83 -24.98 -3.57
C ALA A 65 6.40 -24.45 -4.95
N GLU A 66 5.24 -24.88 -5.45
CA GLU A 66 4.67 -24.40 -6.72
C GLU A 66 4.23 -22.95 -6.63
N ILE A 67 3.57 -22.56 -5.52
CA ILE A 67 3.17 -21.17 -5.29
C ILE A 67 4.41 -20.25 -5.29
N GLY A 68 5.47 -20.64 -4.58
CA GLY A 68 6.71 -19.87 -4.53
C GLY A 68 7.38 -19.75 -5.90
N SER A 69 7.56 -20.88 -6.60
CA SER A 69 8.37 -20.95 -7.82
C SER A 69 7.65 -20.51 -9.09
N VAL A 70 6.35 -20.79 -9.23
CA VAL A 70 5.59 -20.56 -10.46
C VAL A 70 4.75 -19.27 -10.37
N ILE A 71 4.31 -18.86 -9.18
CA ILE A 71 3.41 -17.71 -9.02
C ILE A 71 4.15 -16.49 -8.45
N ILE A 72 4.71 -16.60 -7.25
CA ILE A 72 5.26 -15.45 -6.52
C ILE A 72 6.57 -14.96 -7.13
N PHE A 73 7.49 -15.87 -7.48
CA PHE A 73 8.78 -15.49 -8.05
C PHE A 73 8.63 -14.77 -9.41
N PRO A 74 7.94 -15.33 -10.42
CA PRO A 74 7.73 -14.62 -11.69
C PRO A 74 6.92 -13.33 -11.52
N GLY A 75 5.92 -13.32 -10.63
CA GLY A 75 5.15 -12.12 -10.32
C GLY A 75 6.02 -10.99 -9.75
N THR A 76 6.93 -11.30 -8.84
CA THR A 76 7.84 -10.31 -8.25
C THR A 76 8.87 -9.80 -9.27
N MET A 77 9.40 -10.68 -10.12
CA MET A 77 10.29 -10.28 -11.23
C MET A 77 9.59 -9.33 -12.21
N SER A 78 8.32 -9.61 -12.52
CA SER A 78 7.48 -8.74 -13.33
C SER A 78 7.36 -7.34 -12.71
N VAL A 79 7.10 -7.24 -11.40
CA VAL A 79 7.04 -5.93 -10.71
C VAL A 79 8.36 -5.16 -10.82
N ILE A 80 9.51 -5.83 -10.74
CA ILE A 80 10.81 -5.14 -10.90
C ILE A 80 10.96 -4.58 -12.32
N ILE A 81 10.66 -5.39 -13.34
CA ILE A 81 10.79 -4.98 -14.75
C ILE A 81 9.81 -3.86 -15.09
N PHE A 82 8.52 -4.06 -14.81
CA PHE A 82 7.50 -3.04 -15.09
C PHE A 82 7.62 -1.82 -14.19
N GLY A 83 8.09 -1.98 -12.95
CA GLY A 83 8.39 -0.87 -12.06
C GLY A 83 9.52 0.00 -12.58
N TYR A 84 10.57 -0.60 -13.13
CA TYR A 84 11.64 0.13 -13.81
C TYR A 84 11.12 0.88 -15.03
N ILE A 85 10.34 0.21 -15.90
CA ILE A 85 9.78 0.83 -17.11
C ILE A 85 8.82 1.98 -16.77
N GLY A 86 7.93 1.80 -15.79
CA GLY A 86 6.98 2.84 -15.39
C GLY A 86 7.61 4.01 -14.63
N GLY A 87 8.86 3.87 -14.19
CA GLY A 87 9.63 4.94 -13.55
C GLY A 87 10.51 5.76 -14.50
N ILE A 88 10.67 5.32 -15.76
CA ILE A 88 11.29 6.07 -16.86
C ILE A 88 10.21 6.91 -17.56
#